data_AF-A0A7S3P298-F1
#
_entry.id   AF-A0A7S3P298-F1
#
_cell.length_a   1.000
_cell.length_b   1.000
_cell.length_c   1.000
_cell.angle_alpha   90.00
_cell.angle_beta   90.00
_cell.angle_gamma   90.00
#
_symmetry.space_group_name_H-M   'P 1'
#
loop_
_entity.id
_entity.type
_entity.pdbx_description
1 polymer ?
#
loop_
_entity_poly.entity_id
_entity_poly.type
_entity_poly.pdbx_seq_one_letter_code
_entity_poly.pdbx_strand_id
1 'polypeptide(L)'
;MTLPACLGQSIGTTGGFPPFLNHEQIKTFGFIPMVLGMLYCFYGISLVTRNYINPSIDIIKSRNRFSSNTMNATLLAMTNSAAECFIIMNSIFFNVSDIGIYTVVGETAFYSLIIQGFFYLFSDYNTKIDWWIITRETLFLLFYVALFSGFLLGNKIEAWKAAILFFFYLVHIVMMVLNQYYEVAIKKAESRREKLKAKV
;
A
#
# COMPACT_ATOMS: atom_id res chain seq x y z
N MET A 1 -1.80 -35.52 -20.47
CA MET A 1 -2.80 -35.75 -19.41
C MET A 1 -2.06 -36.21 -18.16
N THR A 2 -2.51 -35.72 -17.00
CA THR A 2 -2.09 -35.97 -15.60
C THR A 2 -0.93 -35.12 -15.04
N LEU A 3 -1.31 -34.01 -14.40
CA LEU A 3 -0.53 -33.24 -13.41
C LEU A 3 -0.30 -34.06 -12.13
N PRO A 4 0.87 -33.98 -11.46
CA PRO A 4 1.01 -34.50 -10.11
C PRO A 4 0.60 -33.46 -9.07
N ALA A 5 -0.19 -33.92 -8.11
CA ALA A 5 -0.67 -33.22 -6.94
C ALA A 5 0.45 -33.01 -5.91
N CYS A 6 1.17 -31.90 -6.00
CA CYS A 6 2.08 -31.39 -4.97
C CYS A 6 1.57 -30.09 -4.33
N LEU A 7 0.27 -30.03 -4.00
CA LEU A 7 -0.32 -29.04 -3.08
C LEU A 7 -0.69 -29.72 -1.76
N GLY A 8 0.33 -30.33 -1.15
CA GLY A 8 0.22 -31.09 0.09
C GLY A 8 1.36 -30.78 1.05
N GLN A 9 1.83 -29.53 1.11
CA GLN A 9 2.63 -29.11 2.26
C GLN A 9 1.68 -28.79 3.40
N SER A 10 1.56 -29.80 4.26
CA SER A 10 1.15 -29.70 5.66
C SER A 10 1.73 -28.41 6.26
N ILE A 11 0.85 -27.43 6.47
CA ILE A 11 1.11 -26.29 7.34
C ILE A 11 1.27 -26.92 8.73
N GLY A 12 2.51 -27.05 9.17
CA GLY A 12 2.86 -27.54 10.50
C GLY A 12 2.11 -26.72 11.54
N THR A 13 1.09 -27.34 12.13
CA THR A 13 0.37 -26.87 13.31
C THR A 13 1.27 -27.02 14.54
N THR A 14 2.32 -26.22 14.62
CA THR A 14 3.17 -26.08 15.82
C THR A 14 3.51 -24.62 16.10
N GLY A 15 2.50 -23.75 15.94
CA GLY A 15 2.48 -22.41 16.53
C GLY A 15 1.13 -22.26 17.20
N GLY A 16 1.08 -22.50 18.52
CA GLY A 16 -0.16 -22.46 19.28
C GLY A 16 -0.81 -21.08 19.19
N PHE A 17 -1.93 -21.01 18.48
CA PHE A 17 -2.88 -19.92 18.68
C PHE A 17 -3.34 -19.98 20.14
N PRO A 18 -3.38 -18.86 20.89
CA PRO A 18 -3.86 -18.91 22.25
C PRO A 18 -5.30 -19.46 22.26
N PRO A 19 -5.66 -20.30 23.25
CA PRO A 19 -6.89 -21.12 23.26
C PRO A 19 -8.13 -20.28 23.60
N PHE A 20 -8.36 -19.18 22.89
CA PHE A 20 -9.50 -18.29 23.11
C PHE A 20 -10.73 -18.69 22.29
N LEU A 21 -10.62 -19.64 21.34
CA LEU A 21 -11.76 -20.15 20.57
C LEU A 21 -11.68 -21.67 20.38
N ASN A 22 -12.77 -22.37 20.71
CA ASN A 22 -12.97 -23.79 20.38
C ASN A 22 -12.93 -23.99 18.86
N HIS A 23 -12.02 -24.84 18.37
CA HIS A 23 -11.81 -25.11 16.94
C HIS A 23 -13.04 -25.67 16.21
N GLU A 24 -13.99 -26.28 16.93
CA GLU A 24 -15.23 -26.81 16.36
C GLU A 24 -16.30 -25.72 16.11
N GLN A 25 -16.32 -24.64 16.89
CA GLN A 25 -17.32 -23.56 16.76
C GLN A 25 -17.01 -22.64 15.55
N ILE A 26 -15.73 -22.50 15.20
CA ILE A 26 -15.28 -21.66 14.08
C ILE A 26 -15.70 -22.23 12.72
N LYS A 27 -15.71 -23.57 12.58
CA LYS A 27 -15.92 -24.23 11.28
C LYS A 27 -17.34 -24.13 10.73
N THR A 28 -18.36 -23.90 11.57
CA THR A 28 -19.77 -23.92 11.15
C THR A 28 -20.49 -22.58 11.33
N PHE A 29 -20.13 -21.79 12.36
CA PHE A 29 -20.78 -20.50 12.66
C PHE A 29 -19.82 -19.33 12.85
N GLY A 30 -18.50 -19.52 12.65
CA GLY A 30 -17.48 -18.51 12.97
C GLY A 30 -17.45 -17.27 12.07
N PHE A 31 -18.04 -17.33 10.87
CA PHE A 31 -17.98 -16.22 9.91
C PHE A 31 -18.81 -15.01 10.34
N ILE A 32 -20.04 -15.23 10.80
CA ILE A 32 -20.98 -14.17 11.22
C ILE A 32 -20.42 -13.33 12.38
N PRO A 33 -19.98 -13.90 13.52
CA PRO A 33 -19.41 -13.13 14.62
C PRO A 33 -18.08 -12.46 14.25
N MET A 34 -17.29 -13.04 13.34
CA MET A 34 -16.07 -12.42 12.84
C MET A 34 -16.38 -11.17 12.00
N VAL A 35 -17.36 -11.23 11.10
CA VAL A 35 -17.81 -10.07 10.32
C VAL A 35 -18.40 -8.99 11.23
N LEU A 36 -19.23 -9.37 12.20
CA LEU A 36 -19.77 -8.42 13.19
C LEU A 36 -18.66 -7.79 14.03
N GLY A 37 -17.65 -8.56 14.43
CA GLY A 37 -16.46 -8.06 15.13
C GLY A 37 -15.67 -7.06 14.28
N MET A 38 -15.44 -7.35 13.00
CA MET A 38 -14.77 -6.42 12.08
C MET A 38 -15.56 -5.11 11.92
N LEU A 39 -16.90 -5.19 11.74
CA LEU A 39 -17.75 -4.01 11.64
C LEU A 39 -17.75 -3.18 12.94
N TYR A 40 -17.76 -3.84 14.10
CA TYR A 40 -17.67 -3.18 15.40
C TYR A 40 -16.35 -2.42 15.56
N CYS A 41 -15.22 -3.06 15.24
CA CYS A 41 -13.91 -2.42 15.26
C CYS A 41 -13.83 -1.25 14.28
N PHE A 42 -14.36 -1.40 13.07
CA PHE A 42 -14.38 -0.33 12.07
C PHE A 42 -15.20 0.87 12.54
N TYR A 43 -16.37 0.62 13.12
CA TYR A 43 -17.19 1.66 13.74
C TYR A 43 -16.47 2.36 14.89
N GLY A 44 -15.79 1.59 15.75
CA GLY A 44 -14.97 2.12 16.85
C GLY A 44 -13.86 3.05 16.37
N ILE A 45 -13.09 2.64 15.35
CA ILE A 45 -12.03 3.46 14.76
C ILE A 45 -12.61 4.75 14.15
N SER A 46 -13.75 4.66 13.45
CA SER A 46 -14.44 5.83 12.89
C SER A 46 -14.87 6.82 13.99
N LEU A 47 -15.43 6.32 15.10
CA LEU A 47 -15.82 7.14 16.24
C LEU A 47 -14.61 7.83 16.88
N VAL A 48 -13.53 7.09 17.11
CA VAL A 48 -12.29 7.63 17.69
C VAL A 48 -11.67 8.68 16.78
N THR A 49 -11.69 8.42 15.46
CA THR A 49 -11.13 9.35 14.47
C THR A 49 -11.89 10.68 14.47
N ARG A 50 -13.22 10.62 14.48
CA ARG A 50 -14.07 11.81 14.46
C ARG A 50 -14.02 12.60 15.77
N ASN A 51 -14.08 11.91 16.91
CA ASN A 51 -14.24 12.57 18.21
C ASN A 51 -12.92 12.94 18.90
N TYR A 52 -11.81 12.27 18.57
CA TYR A 52 -10.52 12.49 19.24
C TYR A 52 -9.41 12.89 18.27
N ILE A 53 -9.23 12.16 17.17
CA ILE A 53 -8.11 12.41 16.24
C ILE A 53 -8.28 13.77 15.55
N ASN A 54 -9.42 14.02 14.91
CA ASN A 54 -9.68 15.28 14.20
C ASN A 54 -9.49 16.54 15.09
N PRO A 55 -10.12 16.65 16.27
CA PRO A 55 -9.92 17.82 17.13
C PRO A 55 -8.49 17.91 17.68
N SER A 56 -7.82 16.78 17.93
CA SER A 56 -6.40 16.79 18.34
C SER A 56 -5.49 17.35 17.25
N ILE A 57 -5.75 16.96 15.99
CA ILE A 57 -5.05 17.52 14.83
C ILE A 57 -5.32 19.03 14.76
N ASP A 58 -6.55 19.51 14.97
CA ASP A 58 -6.87 20.94 14.97
C ASP A 58 -6.12 21.73 16.07
N ILE A 59 -5.97 21.14 17.26
CA ILE A 59 -5.17 21.75 18.34
C ILE A 59 -3.68 21.82 17.95
N ILE A 60 -3.13 20.75 17.36
CA ILE A 60 -1.73 20.74 16.89
C ILE A 60 -1.53 21.78 15.77
N LYS A 61 -2.50 21.97 14.87
CA LYS A 61 -2.48 23.05 13.87
C LYS A 61 -2.46 24.44 14.49
N SER A 62 -3.19 24.66 15.59
CA SER A 62 -3.19 25.98 16.24
C SER A 62 -1.84 26.33 16.87
N ARG A 63 -1.02 25.34 17.23
CA ARG A 63 0.32 25.53 17.79
C ARG A 63 1.46 25.44 16.75
N ASN A 64 1.23 24.80 15.61
CA ASN A 64 2.25 24.55 14.59
C ASN A 64 1.74 25.01 13.21
N ARG A 65 2.54 25.71 12.39
CA ARG A 65 2.09 26.31 11.11
C ARG A 65 1.76 25.32 9.97
N PHE A 66 1.40 24.07 10.26
CA PHE A 66 1.07 23.06 9.26
C PHE A 66 -0.39 23.13 8.82
N SER A 67 -0.62 22.94 7.52
CA SER A 67 -1.98 22.92 6.96
C SER A 67 -2.75 21.64 7.36
N SER A 68 -4.08 21.74 7.47
CA SER A 68 -4.96 20.59 7.73
C SER A 68 -4.71 19.42 6.80
N ASN A 69 -4.52 19.73 5.51
CA ASN A 69 -4.39 18.71 4.47
C ASN A 69 -3.05 18.00 4.57
N THR A 70 -1.98 18.73 4.90
CA THR A 70 -0.65 18.12 5.10
C THR A 70 -0.63 17.20 6.31
N MET A 71 -1.24 17.61 7.44
CA MET A 71 -1.19 16.79 8.65
C MET A 71 -2.07 15.54 8.54
N ASN A 72 -3.23 15.66 7.90
CA ASN A 72 -4.08 14.51 7.60
C ASN A 72 -3.39 13.54 6.62
N ALA A 73 -2.72 14.05 5.59
CA ALA A 73 -1.95 13.24 4.66
C ALA A 73 -0.80 12.49 5.36
N THR A 74 -0.05 13.17 6.23
CA THR A 74 1.01 12.55 7.02
C THR A 74 0.47 11.49 7.97
N LEU A 75 -0.65 11.74 8.65
CA LEU A 75 -1.24 10.76 9.57
C LEU A 75 -1.74 9.51 8.81
N LEU A 76 -2.34 9.69 7.63
CA LEU A 76 -2.76 8.59 6.77
C LEU A 76 -1.55 7.74 6.35
N ALA A 77 -0.48 8.38 5.88
CA ALA A 77 0.76 7.69 5.51
C ALA A 77 1.39 6.95 6.71
N MET A 78 1.46 7.60 7.87
CA MET A 78 2.00 7.02 9.10
C MET A 78 1.19 5.81 9.57
N THR A 79 -0.15 5.89 9.49
CA THR A 79 -1.05 4.81 9.91
C THR A 79 -0.89 3.59 9.00
N ASN A 80 -0.80 3.81 7.69
CA ASN A 80 -0.58 2.73 6.72
C ASN A 80 0.75 2.02 7.00
N SER A 81 1.86 2.75 7.14
CA SER A 81 3.17 2.16 7.44
C SER A 81 3.23 1.47 8.81
N ALA A 82 2.50 1.98 9.81
CA ALA A 82 2.42 1.33 11.12
C ALA A 82 1.69 -0.02 11.05
N ALA A 83 0.60 -0.10 10.29
CA ALA A 83 -0.13 -1.36 10.06
C ALA A 83 0.74 -2.38 9.32
N GLU A 84 1.44 -1.97 8.25
CA GLU A 84 2.37 -2.80 7.50
C GLU A 84 3.50 -3.35 8.39
N CYS A 85 4.08 -2.48 9.23
CA CYS A 85 5.11 -2.89 10.20
C CYS A 85 4.57 -3.91 11.20
N PHE A 86 3.33 -3.75 11.68
CA PHE A 86 2.71 -4.70 12.60
C PHE A 86 2.51 -6.08 11.97
N ILE A 87 2.11 -6.15 10.70
CA ILE A 87 1.96 -7.42 9.97
C ILE A 87 3.31 -8.13 9.87
N ILE A 88 4.38 -7.43 9.47
CA ILE A 88 5.73 -7.99 9.35
C ILE A 88 6.25 -8.43 10.72
N MET A 89 6.06 -7.59 11.75
CA MET A 89 6.48 -7.89 13.11
C MET A 89 5.83 -9.19 13.62
N ASN A 90 4.50 -9.32 13.50
CA ASN A 90 3.80 -10.54 13.89
C ASN A 90 4.25 -11.74 13.06
N SER A 91 4.42 -11.57 11.76
CA SER A 91 4.89 -12.62 10.85
C SER A 91 6.26 -13.18 11.24
N ILE A 92 7.20 -12.31 11.68
CA ILE A 92 8.50 -12.72 12.22
C ILE A 92 8.32 -13.46 13.54
N PHE A 93 7.49 -12.96 14.46
CA PHE A 93 7.24 -13.61 15.76
C PHE A 93 6.65 -15.02 15.63
N PHE A 94 5.79 -15.26 14.64
CA PHE A 94 5.19 -16.56 14.39
C PHE A 94 6.00 -17.47 13.45
N ASN A 95 7.25 -17.11 13.13
CA ASN A 95 8.12 -17.85 12.19
C ASN A 95 7.49 -18.09 10.80
N VAL A 96 6.65 -17.16 10.35
CA VAL A 96 5.98 -17.19 9.05
C VAL A 96 6.35 -15.94 8.25
N SER A 97 7.64 -15.57 8.26
CA SER A 97 8.19 -14.34 7.66
C SER A 97 7.81 -14.19 6.18
N ASP A 98 7.85 -15.30 5.44
CA ASP A 98 7.62 -15.29 4.00
C ASP A 98 6.18 -14.91 3.68
N ILE A 99 5.22 -15.46 4.45
CA ILE A 99 3.79 -15.17 4.32
C ILE A 99 3.52 -13.69 4.63
N GLY A 100 4.17 -13.12 5.63
CA GLY A 100 4.02 -11.70 5.96
C GLY A 100 4.54 -10.77 4.87
N ILE A 101 5.70 -11.09 4.30
CA ILE A 101 6.27 -10.33 3.19
C ILE A 101 5.35 -10.39 1.97
N TYR A 102 4.82 -11.57 1.61
CA TYR A 102 3.89 -11.70 0.48
C TYR A 102 2.58 -10.96 0.73
N THR A 103 2.09 -10.96 1.97
CA THR A 103 0.85 -10.26 2.35
C THR A 103 1.01 -8.76 2.16
N VAL A 104 2.08 -8.16 2.70
CA VAL A 104 2.32 -6.73 2.60
C VAL A 104 2.58 -6.30 1.16
N VAL A 105 3.49 -6.97 0.44
CA VAL A 105 3.82 -6.61 -0.94
C VAL A 105 2.60 -6.77 -1.86
N GLY A 106 1.83 -7.84 -1.66
CA GLY A 106 0.60 -8.09 -2.40
C GLY A 106 -0.43 -6.98 -2.17
N GLU A 107 -0.74 -6.67 -0.91
CA GLU A 107 -1.69 -5.61 -0.55
C GLU A 107 -1.30 -4.26 -1.16
N THR A 108 -0.04 -3.83 -1.02
CA THR A 108 0.43 -2.55 -1.57
C THR A 108 0.28 -2.50 -3.10
N ALA A 109 0.58 -3.60 -3.80
CA ALA A 109 0.42 -3.68 -5.25
C ALA A 109 -1.05 -3.64 -5.68
N PHE A 110 -1.93 -4.38 -4.99
CA PHE A 110 -3.37 -4.37 -5.25
C PHE A 110 -3.98 -2.99 -4.99
N TYR A 111 -3.66 -2.38 -3.85
CA TYR A 111 -4.13 -1.04 -3.48
C TYR A 111 -3.75 0.00 -4.54
N SER A 112 -2.50 -0.03 -5.01
CA SER A 112 -1.99 0.89 -6.03
C SER A 112 -2.72 0.74 -7.36
N LEU A 113 -2.95 -0.50 -7.82
CA LEU A 113 -3.65 -0.76 -9.08
C LEU A 113 -5.13 -0.38 -9.02
N ILE A 114 -5.81 -0.74 -7.93
CA ILE A 114 -7.24 -0.44 -7.75
C ILE A 114 -7.45 1.07 -7.72
N ILE A 115 -6.66 1.81 -6.94
CA ILE A 115 -6.81 3.27 -6.85
C ILE A 115 -6.54 3.95 -8.18
N GLN A 116 -5.46 3.57 -8.87
CA GLN A 116 -5.16 4.11 -10.19
C GLN A 116 -6.30 3.82 -11.19
N GLY A 117 -6.83 2.60 -11.18
CA GLY A 117 -7.95 2.20 -12.04
C GLY A 117 -9.24 2.95 -11.73
N PHE A 118 -9.61 3.08 -10.46
CA PHE A 118 -10.77 3.87 -10.04
C PHE A 118 -10.60 5.34 -10.41
N PHE A 119 -9.42 5.93 -10.19
CA PHE A 119 -9.17 7.31 -10.56
C PHE A 119 -9.28 7.52 -12.08
N TYR A 120 -8.85 6.55 -12.90
CA TYR A 120 -9.02 6.60 -14.35
C TYR A 120 -10.49 6.50 -14.79
N LEU A 121 -11.27 5.60 -14.17
CA LEU A 121 -12.67 5.39 -14.52
C LEU A 121 -13.60 6.52 -14.06
N PHE A 122 -13.29 7.15 -12.93
CA PHE A 122 -14.15 8.14 -12.28
C PHE A 122 -13.63 9.58 -12.35
N SER A 123 -12.50 9.84 -13.03
CA SER A 123 -12.02 11.21 -13.19
C SER A 123 -12.92 12.00 -14.14
N ASP A 124 -13.45 13.13 -13.65
CA ASP A 124 -14.12 14.13 -14.48
C ASP A 124 -13.19 14.67 -15.57
N TYR A 125 -13.77 15.01 -16.73
CA TYR A 125 -13.08 15.52 -17.92
C TYR A 125 -12.27 16.83 -17.69
N ASN A 126 -12.55 17.56 -16.60
CA ASN A 126 -11.86 18.80 -16.23
C ASN A 126 -10.60 18.58 -15.39
N THR A 127 -10.35 17.36 -14.90
CA THR A 127 -9.13 17.07 -14.14
C THR A 127 -8.03 16.72 -15.14
N LYS A 128 -7.07 17.62 -15.34
CA LYS A 128 -5.88 17.37 -16.19
C LYS A 128 -5.01 16.31 -15.51
N ILE A 129 -5.30 15.05 -15.79
CA ILE A 129 -4.45 13.91 -15.42
C ILE A 129 -3.43 13.72 -16.54
N ASP A 130 -2.14 13.83 -16.21
CA ASP A 130 -1.09 13.51 -17.17
C ASP A 130 -1.06 12.00 -17.42
N TRP A 131 -1.56 11.56 -18.58
CA TRP A 131 -1.57 10.13 -18.91
C TRP A 131 -0.16 9.49 -18.84
N TRP A 132 0.88 10.27 -19.15
CA TRP A 132 2.28 9.87 -19.06
C TRP A 132 2.73 9.48 -17.65
N ILE A 133 2.31 10.20 -16.60
CA ILE A 133 2.75 9.89 -15.23
C ILE A 133 2.16 8.57 -14.76
N ILE A 134 0.89 8.32 -15.10
CA ILE A 134 0.16 7.12 -14.70
C ILE A 134 0.72 5.89 -15.41
N THR A 135 0.82 5.92 -16.74
CA THR A 135 1.31 4.75 -17.50
C THR A 135 2.71 4.36 -17.05
N ARG A 136 3.58 5.34 -16.79
CA ARG A 136 4.93 5.10 -16.27
C ARG A 136 4.90 4.45 -14.88
N GLU A 137 4.07 4.95 -13.97
CA GLU A 137 3.93 4.39 -12.62
C GLU A 137 3.42 2.94 -12.66
N THR A 138 2.41 2.67 -13.49
CA THR A 138 1.86 1.32 -13.67
C THR A 138 2.88 0.37 -14.32
N LEU A 139 3.67 0.84 -15.28
CA LEU A 139 4.74 0.03 -15.91
C LEU A 139 5.84 -0.33 -14.91
N PHE A 140 6.30 0.63 -14.10
CA PHE A 140 7.29 0.34 -13.06
C PHE A 140 6.72 -0.62 -12.02
N LEU A 141 5.47 -0.44 -11.60
CA LEU A 141 4.80 -1.35 -10.67
C LEU A 141 4.75 -2.79 -11.23
N LEU A 142 4.32 -2.96 -12.49
CA LEU A 142 4.30 -4.27 -13.14
C LEU A 142 5.70 -4.89 -13.25
N PHE A 143 6.71 -4.09 -13.58
CA PHE A 143 8.10 -4.53 -13.62
C PHE A 143 8.59 -5.01 -12.24
N TYR A 144 8.31 -4.25 -11.17
CA TYR A 144 8.69 -4.63 -9.81
C TYR A 144 8.01 -5.91 -9.35
N VAL A 145 6.71 -6.04 -9.58
CA VAL A 145 5.96 -7.25 -9.20
C VAL A 145 6.47 -8.47 -9.98
N ALA A 146 6.76 -8.32 -11.27
CA ALA A 146 7.33 -9.39 -12.08
C ALA A 146 8.74 -9.79 -11.62
N LEU A 147 9.61 -8.80 -11.35
CA LEU A 147 10.97 -9.03 -10.85
C LEU A 147 10.96 -9.71 -9.48
N PHE A 148 10.12 -9.22 -8.56
CA PHE A 148 9.93 -9.79 -7.24
C PHE A 148 9.42 -11.23 -7.34
N SER A 149 8.37 -11.49 -8.11
CA SER A 149 7.82 -12.82 -8.36
C SER A 149 8.86 -13.78 -8.94
N GLY A 150 9.68 -13.32 -9.90
CA GLY A 150 10.77 -14.10 -10.48
C GLY A 150 11.83 -14.53 -9.47
N PHE A 151 12.19 -13.67 -8.51
CA PHE A 151 13.16 -14.02 -7.46
C PHE A 151 12.63 -15.04 -6.46
N LEU A 152 11.31 -15.14 -6.29
CA LEU A 152 10.65 -16.10 -5.41
C LEU A 152 10.57 -17.51 -6.00
N LEU A 153 10.57 -17.67 -7.33
CA LEU A 153 10.56 -18.98 -7.98
C LEU A 153 11.75 -19.87 -7.57
N GLY A 154 12.86 -19.26 -7.12
CA GLY A 154 14.04 -19.99 -6.65
C GLY A 154 13.93 -20.59 -5.24
N ASN A 155 12.79 -20.43 -4.55
CA ASN A 155 12.48 -20.92 -3.19
C ASN A 155 13.56 -20.63 -2.11
N LYS A 156 14.47 -19.69 -2.40
CA LYS A 156 15.56 -19.23 -1.54
C LYS A 156 15.78 -17.74 -1.80
N ILE A 157 15.50 -16.93 -0.80
CA ILE A 157 15.76 -15.49 -0.82
C ILE A 157 17.15 -15.28 -0.23
N GLU A 158 18.15 -15.21 -1.11
CA GLU A 158 19.52 -14.90 -0.73
C GLU A 158 19.68 -13.38 -0.59
N ALA A 159 20.56 -12.93 0.31
CA ALA A 159 20.77 -11.51 0.60
C ALA A 159 21.11 -10.68 -0.65
N TRP A 160 21.79 -11.27 -1.64
CA TRP A 160 22.11 -10.58 -2.89
C TRP A 160 20.86 -10.28 -3.74
N LYS A 161 19.83 -11.14 -3.74
CA LYS A 161 18.56 -10.89 -4.44
C LYS A 161 17.84 -9.69 -3.82
N ALA A 162 17.85 -9.60 -2.49
CA ALA A 162 17.32 -8.45 -1.75
C ALA A 162 18.12 -7.17 -2.04
N ALA A 163 19.44 -7.25 -2.12
CA ALA A 163 20.30 -6.12 -2.48
C ALA A 163 20.02 -5.61 -3.91
N ILE A 164 19.77 -6.50 -4.87
CA ILE A 164 19.39 -6.12 -6.23
C ILE A 164 18.03 -5.41 -6.25
N LEU A 165 17.03 -5.94 -5.56
CA LEU A 165 15.72 -5.29 -5.40
C LEU A 165 15.85 -3.88 -4.81
N PHE A 166 16.66 -3.74 -3.76
CA PHE A 166 16.95 -2.46 -3.12
C PHE A 166 17.68 -1.49 -4.07
N PHE A 167 18.63 -1.99 -4.86
CA PHE A 167 19.31 -1.18 -5.86
C PHE A 167 18.37 -0.66 -6.95
N PHE A 168 17.50 -1.52 -7.50
CA PHE A 168 16.48 -1.08 -8.47
C PHE A 168 15.56 -0.02 -7.86
N TYR A 169 15.16 -0.19 -6.60
CA TYR A 169 14.36 0.79 -5.87
C TYR A 169 15.06 2.16 -5.79
N LEU A 170 16.35 2.21 -5.47
CA LEU A 170 17.12 3.45 -5.47
C LEU A 170 17.18 4.09 -6.87
N VAL A 171 17.42 3.29 -7.92
CA VAL A 171 17.41 3.77 -9.31
C VAL A 171 16.05 4.35 -9.67
N HIS A 172 14.96 3.73 -9.23
CA HIS A 172 13.61 4.23 -9.46
C HIS A 172 13.36 5.57 -8.75
N ILE A 173 13.81 5.75 -7.51
CA ILE A 173 13.74 7.04 -6.82
C ILE A 173 14.49 8.11 -7.62
N VAL A 174 15.71 7.82 -8.08
CA VAL A 174 16.50 8.77 -8.88
C VAL A 174 15.77 9.12 -10.18
N MET A 175 15.24 8.13 -10.90
CA MET A 175 14.44 8.32 -12.11
C MET A 175 13.18 9.16 -11.85
N MET A 176 12.52 8.94 -10.72
CA MET A 176 11.35 9.72 -10.30
C MET A 176 11.71 11.18 -10.06
N VAL A 177 12.80 11.46 -9.32
CA VAL A 177 13.27 12.82 -9.04
C VAL A 177 13.64 13.56 -10.33
N LEU A 178 14.36 12.91 -11.24
CA LEU A 178 14.71 13.49 -12.53
C LEU A 178 13.46 13.79 -13.37
N ASN A 179 12.51 12.85 -13.44
CA ASN A 179 11.30 13.03 -14.24
C ASN A 179 10.36 14.12 -13.69
N GLN A 180 10.22 14.25 -12.36
CA GLN A 180 9.44 15.33 -11.77
C GLN A 180 10.04 16.71 -12.11
N TYR A 181 11.36 16.81 -12.21
CA TYR A 181 12.01 18.05 -12.64
C TYR A 181 11.58 18.45 -14.06
N TYR A 182 11.53 17.49 -14.99
CA TYR A 182 11.07 17.73 -16.36
C TYR A 182 9.57 18.10 -16.42
N GLU A 183 8.73 17.41 -15.66
CA GLU A 183 7.29 17.65 -15.66
C GLU A 183 6.94 19.03 -15.09
N VAL A 184 7.61 19.44 -14.01
CA VAL A 184 7.47 20.79 -13.43
C VAL A 184 7.98 21.85 -14.40
N ALA A 185 9.09 21.59 -15.11
CA ALA A 185 9.62 22.53 -16.10
C ALA A 185 8.65 22.73 -17.28
N ILE A 186 8.04 21.65 -17.78
CA ILE A 186 7.06 21.68 -18.87
C ILE A 186 5.78 22.41 -18.44
N LYS A 187 5.19 22.04 -17.30
CA LYS A 187 3.99 22.72 -16.76
C LYS A 187 4.24 24.22 -16.50
N LYS A 188 5.44 24.58 -16.04
CA LYS A 188 5.84 25.99 -15.84
C LYS A 188 6.08 26.75 -17.16
N ALA A 189 6.47 26.05 -18.23
CA ALA A 189 6.56 26.64 -19.57
C ALA A 189 5.17 26.85 -20.19
N GLU A 190 4.26 25.90 -20.00
CA GLU A 190 2.88 25.96 -20.50
C GLU A 190 2.05 27.04 -19.79
N SER A 191 2.13 27.12 -18.45
CA SER A 191 1.51 28.20 -17.67
C SER A 191 1.98 29.60 -18.09
N ARG A 192 3.27 29.74 -18.47
CA ARG A 192 3.80 31.01 -19.00
C ARG A 192 3.25 31.35 -20.38
N ARG A 193 3.05 30.35 -21.24
CA ARG A 193 2.44 30.54 -22.57
C ARG A 193 0.98 30.97 -22.48
N GLU A 194 0.20 30.39 -21.57
CA GLU A 194 -1.19 30.81 -21.37
C GLU A 194 -1.30 32.25 -20.84
N LYS A 195 -0.44 32.63 -19.88
CA LYS A 195 -0.36 34.02 -19.38
C LYS A 195 0.05 35.02 -20.46
N LEU A 196 0.84 34.60 -21.45
CA LEU A 196 1.22 35.44 -22.58
C LEU A 196 0.05 35.64 -23.55
N LYS A 197 -0.70 34.56 -23.84
CA LYS A 197 -1.88 34.61 -24.71
C LYS A 197 -3.04 35.40 -24.13
N ALA A 198 -3.22 35.40 -22.81
CA ALA A 198 -4.26 36.18 -22.13
C ALA A 198 -3.97 37.70 -22.04
N LYS A 199 -2.76 38.14 -22.45
CA LYS A 199 -2.33 39.54 -22.46
C LYS A 199 -2.36 40.19 -23.85
N VAL A 200 -2.62 39.42 -24.89
CA VAL A 200 -2.76 39.85 -26.29
C VAL A 200 -4.24 39.85 -26.63
#